data_AF-A0A1Y3AS44-F1
#
_entry.id   AF-A0A1Y3AS44-F1
#
_cell.length_a   1.000
_cell.length_b   1.000
_cell.length_c   1.000
_cell.angle_alpha   90.00
_cell.angle_beta   90.00
_cell.angle_gamma   90.00
#
_symmetry.space_group_name_H-M   'P 1'
#
loop_
_entity.id
_entity.type
_entity.pdbx_description
1 polymer ?
#
loop_
_entity_poly.entity_id
_entity_poly.type
_entity_poly.pdbx_seq_one_letter_code
_entity_poly.pdbx_strand_id
1 'polypeptide(L)'
;MYTSGSGGKPKGVLMTQRNIIGLFRGCTGLLEFFLHETRRHIYIAYLPLAHILEFGVETFVILLGARIGYSSPHTLTDLSNGLMAGCKGDATLLRPTVMACVPLVLDRIRKAILTKVNQRGLFPDAFIGSHFPS
;
A
#
# COMPACT_ATOMS: atom_id res chain seq x y z
N MET A 1 -8.06 -17.66 6.42
CA MET A 1 -6.99 -17.07 5.57
C MET A 1 -5.92 -18.10 5.32
N TYR A 2 -5.43 -18.26 4.08
CA TYR A 2 -4.39 -19.25 3.77
C TYR A 2 -3.00 -18.64 3.82
N THR A 3 -2.04 -19.35 4.41
CA THR A 3 -0.63 -18.94 4.46
C THR A 3 0.27 -20.08 4.00
N SER A 4 1.34 -19.76 3.28
CA SER A 4 2.21 -20.76 2.65
C SER A 4 3.01 -21.60 3.66
N GLY A 5 3.32 -21.06 4.84
CA GLY A 5 4.04 -21.77 5.91
C GLY A 5 5.42 -22.31 5.49
N SER A 6 6.27 -22.68 6.45
CA SER A 6 7.58 -23.29 6.15
C SER A 6 7.48 -24.72 5.58
N GLY A 7 6.30 -25.34 5.63
CA GLY A 7 6.07 -26.74 5.25
C GLY A 7 5.57 -26.98 3.82
N GLY A 8 5.56 -25.95 2.95
CA GLY A 8 5.18 -26.05 1.54
C GLY A 8 3.68 -26.26 1.25
N LYS A 9 2.92 -26.87 2.18
CA LYS A 9 1.45 -26.99 2.08
C LYS A 9 0.76 -25.77 2.70
N PRO A 10 -0.11 -25.06 1.97
CA PRO A 10 -0.85 -23.93 2.51
C PRO A 10 -1.70 -24.33 3.72
N LYS A 11 -1.55 -23.62 4.83
CA LYS A 11 -2.35 -23.83 6.05
C LYS A 11 -3.45 -22.78 6.12
N GLY A 12 -4.67 -23.22 6.39
CA GLY A 12 -5.80 -22.33 6.66
C GLY A 12 -5.77 -21.87 8.11
N VAL A 13 -5.56 -20.58 8.33
CA VAL A 13 -5.69 -19.95 9.65
C VAL A 13 -7.15 -19.51 9.83
N LEU A 14 -7.80 -20.03 10.88
CA LEU A 14 -9.15 -19.63 11.27
C LEU A 14 -9.11 -18.21 11.84
N MET A 15 -9.84 -17.30 11.21
CA MET A 15 -9.97 -15.91 11.68
C MET A 15 -11.35 -15.75 12.31
N THR A 16 -11.38 -15.55 13.63
CA THR A 16 -12.63 -15.23 14.32
C THR A 16 -12.89 -13.73 14.27
N GLN A 17 -14.14 -13.32 14.48
CA GLN A 17 -14.50 -11.90 14.59
C GLN A 17 -13.68 -11.18 15.68
N ARG A 18 -13.35 -11.88 16.78
CA ARG A 18 -12.51 -11.34 17.86
C ARG A 18 -11.12 -10.96 17.38
N ASN A 19 -10.53 -11.74 16.46
CA ASN A 19 -9.22 -11.41 15.87
C ASN A 19 -9.29 -10.09 15.08
N ILE A 20 -10.36 -9.89 14.30
CA ILE A 20 -10.55 -8.68 13.49
C ILE A 20 -10.80 -7.45 14.36
N ILE A 21 -11.65 -7.59 15.39
CA ILE A 21 -11.86 -6.51 16.37
C ILE A 21 -10.55 -6.19 17.12
N GLY A 22 -9.75 -7.21 17.43
CA GLY A 22 -8.42 -7.02 18.04
C GLY A 22 -7.48 -6.22 17.15
N LEU A 23 -7.50 -6.47 15.83
CA LEU A 23 -6.75 -5.67 14.86
C LEU A 23 -7.18 -4.20 14.88
N PHE A 24 -8.48 -3.92 14.85
CA PHE A 24 -8.99 -2.54 14.88
C PHE A 24 -8.64 -1.81 16.16
N ARG A 25 -8.66 -2.51 17.31
CA ARG A 25 -8.20 -1.94 18.58
C ARG A 25 -6.73 -1.55 18.57
N GLY A 26 -5.89 -2.22 17.78
CA GLY A 26 -4.49 -1.85 17.60
C GLY A 26 -4.27 -0.65 16.66
N CYS A 27 -5.28 -0.30 15.85
CA CYS A 27 -5.21 0.77 14.86
C CYS A 27 -5.73 2.13 15.38
N THR A 28 -5.62 2.41 16.68
CA THR A 28 -6.10 3.67 17.28
C THR A 28 -5.49 4.91 16.64
N GLY A 29 -4.20 4.89 16.30
CA GLY A 29 -3.57 6.02 15.59
C GLY A 29 -4.14 6.23 14.19
N LEU A 30 -4.53 5.15 13.49
CA LEU A 30 -5.21 5.26 12.20
C LEU A 30 -6.62 5.83 12.38
N LEU A 31 -7.32 5.43 13.45
CA LEU A 31 -8.63 5.97 13.80
C LEU A 31 -8.58 7.49 13.99
N GLU A 32 -7.64 7.97 14.81
CA GLU A 32 -7.45 9.41 15.06
C GLU A 32 -7.19 10.18 13.76
N PHE A 33 -6.31 9.66 12.90
CA PHE A 33 -6.01 10.26 11.60
C PHE A 33 -7.28 10.40 10.73
N PHE A 34 -8.09 9.34 10.62
CA PHE A 34 -9.30 9.37 9.79
C PHE A 34 -10.45 10.17 10.40
N LEU A 35 -10.56 10.27 11.72
CA LEU A 35 -11.69 10.95 12.38
C LEU A 35 -11.71 12.46 12.16
N HIS A 36 -10.55 13.08 11.96
CA HIS A 36 -10.49 14.52 11.73
C HIS A 36 -11.15 14.93 10.41
N GLU A 37 -10.99 14.16 9.33
CA GLU A 37 -11.56 14.49 8.01
C GLU A 37 -11.88 13.24 7.14
N THR A 38 -12.71 12.32 7.66
CA THR A 38 -12.93 10.99 7.05
C THR A 38 -13.28 11.01 5.56
N ARG A 39 -14.11 11.96 5.14
CA ARG A 39 -14.55 12.09 3.73
C ARG A 39 -13.47 12.58 2.77
N ARG A 40 -12.39 13.17 3.27
CA ARG A 40 -11.25 13.62 2.43
C ARG A 40 -10.23 12.52 2.21
N HIS A 41 -10.21 11.52 3.08
CA HIS A 41 -9.28 10.42 2.93
C HIS A 41 -9.72 9.47 1.82
N ILE A 42 -8.75 9.15 0.97
CA ILE A 42 -8.86 8.19 -0.12
C ILE A 42 -7.80 7.13 0.13
N TYR A 43 -8.24 5.91 0.34
CA TYR A 43 -7.39 4.73 0.46
C TYR A 43 -7.23 4.06 -0.91
N ILE A 44 -6.00 3.72 -1.30
CA ILE A 44 -5.77 2.90 -2.49
C ILE A 44 -5.58 1.44 -2.08
N ALA A 45 -6.53 0.60 -2.48
CA ALA A 45 -6.50 -0.84 -2.24
C ALA A 45 -5.83 -1.51 -3.44
N TYR A 46 -4.63 -2.04 -3.26
CA TYR A 46 -3.85 -2.65 -4.35
C TYR A 46 -3.24 -4.00 -3.96
N LEU A 47 -3.25 -4.38 -2.68
CA LEU A 47 -2.81 -5.71 -2.29
C LEU A 47 -3.95 -6.71 -2.48
N PRO A 48 -3.64 -8.00 -2.68
CA PRO A 48 -4.67 -9.03 -2.69
C PRO A 48 -5.40 -9.09 -1.36
N LEU A 49 -6.74 -9.13 -1.39
CA LEU A 49 -7.61 -9.28 -0.20
C LEU A 49 -7.32 -10.56 0.60
N ALA A 50 -6.68 -11.55 -0.03
CA ALA A 50 -6.20 -12.77 0.63
C ALA A 50 -5.14 -12.50 1.72
N HIS A 51 -4.55 -11.31 1.75
CA HIS A 51 -3.56 -10.89 2.75
C HIS A 51 -4.23 -10.14 3.91
N ILE A 52 -3.92 -10.50 5.17
CA ILE A 52 -4.61 -9.94 6.36
C ILE A 52 -4.49 -8.43 6.46
N LEU A 53 -3.36 -7.88 5.98
CA LEU A 53 -3.14 -6.44 5.96
C LEU A 53 -4.22 -5.72 5.15
N GLU A 54 -4.48 -6.19 3.92
CA GLU A 54 -5.45 -5.53 3.05
C GLU A 54 -6.87 -5.71 3.58
N PHE A 55 -7.22 -6.95 3.94
CA PHE A 55 -8.53 -7.26 4.52
C PHE A 55 -8.82 -6.41 5.76
N GLY A 56 -7.84 -6.27 6.65
CA GLY A 56 -7.97 -5.48 7.87
C GLY A 56 -8.14 -3.99 7.58
N VAL A 57 -7.27 -3.40 6.77
CA VAL A 57 -7.31 -1.96 6.47
C VAL A 57 -8.57 -1.62 5.66
N GLU A 58 -8.92 -2.42 4.65
CA GLU A 58 -10.11 -2.18 3.83
C GLU A 58 -11.39 -2.23 4.67
N THR A 59 -11.55 -3.26 5.52
CA THR A 59 -12.70 -3.36 6.42
C THR A 59 -12.76 -2.16 7.37
N PHE A 60 -11.62 -1.70 7.86
CA PHE A 60 -11.54 -0.53 8.72
C PHE A 60 -11.93 0.77 8.00
N VAL A 61 -11.45 0.98 6.77
CA VAL A 61 -11.78 2.14 5.94
C VAL A 61 -13.28 2.14 5.58
N ILE A 62 -13.86 0.98 5.29
CA ILE A 62 -15.31 0.81 5.07
C ILE A 62 -16.10 1.21 6.32
N LEU A 63 -15.68 0.74 7.51
CA LEU A 63 -16.34 1.06 8.78
C LEU A 63 -16.33 2.57 9.08
N LEU A 64 -15.26 3.25 8.69
CA LEU A 64 -15.15 4.71 8.84
C LEU A 64 -15.95 5.49 7.78
N GLY A 65 -16.29 4.87 6.65
CA GLY A 65 -16.96 5.55 5.53
C GLY A 65 -16.03 6.44 4.70
N ALA A 66 -14.75 6.13 4.66
CA ALA A 66 -13.78 6.76 3.77
C ALA A 66 -13.82 6.15 2.35
N ARG A 67 -13.21 6.82 1.37
CA ARG A 67 -13.25 6.38 -0.03
C ARG A 67 -12.16 5.34 -0.31
N ILE A 68 -12.47 4.34 -1.12
CA ILE A 68 -11.53 3.31 -1.55
C ILE A 68 -11.43 3.35 -3.07
N GLY A 69 -10.20 3.41 -3.60
CA GLY A 69 -9.93 3.19 -5.01
C GLY A 69 -9.14 1.90 -5.19
N TYR A 70 -9.68 0.99 -6.01
CA TYR A 70 -9.03 -0.28 -6.31
C TYR A 70 -7.96 -0.11 -7.39
N SER A 71 -6.84 -0.79 -7.19
CA SER A 71 -5.68 -0.80 -8.07
C SER A 71 -5.03 -2.19 -8.04
N SER A 72 -3.99 -2.38 -8.84
CA SER A 72 -3.16 -3.58 -8.86
C SER A 72 -1.70 -3.20 -8.65
N PRO A 73 -0.85 -4.08 -8.09
CA PRO A 73 0.58 -3.81 -7.99
C PRO A 73 1.22 -3.53 -9.37
N HIS A 74 0.60 -4.04 -10.44
CA HIS A 74 1.02 -3.85 -11.82
C HIS A 74 0.49 -2.57 -12.47
N THR A 75 -0.40 -1.84 -11.81
CA THR A 75 -0.99 -0.59 -12.32
C THR A 75 -0.82 0.62 -11.40
N LEU A 76 -0.25 0.39 -10.21
CA LEU A 76 -0.11 1.40 -9.16
C LEU A 76 0.69 2.65 -9.60
N THR A 77 1.80 2.47 -10.32
CA THR A 77 2.70 3.56 -10.70
C THR A 77 2.75 3.74 -12.22
N ASP A 78 3.10 4.94 -12.70
CA ASP A 78 3.26 5.22 -14.14
C ASP A 78 4.34 4.34 -14.82
N LEU A 79 5.22 3.72 -14.02
CA LEU A 79 6.30 2.84 -14.49
C LEU A 79 5.97 1.36 -14.30
N SER A 80 4.74 1.03 -13.90
CA SER A 80 4.35 -0.35 -13.66
C SER A 80 4.13 -1.11 -14.98
N ASN A 81 4.63 -2.35 -15.05
CA ASN A 81 4.61 -3.18 -16.27
C ASN A 81 3.22 -3.53 -16.82
N GLY A 82 2.15 -3.30 -16.05
CA GLY A 82 0.77 -3.55 -16.48
C GLY A 82 0.12 -2.36 -17.17
N LEU A 83 0.79 -1.21 -17.24
CA LEU A 83 0.30 -0.04 -17.99
C LEU A 83 0.81 -0.04 -19.42
N MET A 84 -0.07 0.37 -20.34
CA MET A 84 0.36 0.76 -21.68
C MET A 84 1.31 1.97 -21.59
N ALA A 85 2.36 1.97 -22.41
CA ALA A 85 3.34 3.05 -22.42
C ALA A 85 2.65 4.41 -22.68
N GLY A 86 2.85 5.36 -21.77
CA GLY A 86 2.23 6.70 -21.82
C GLY A 86 0.98 6.87 -20.95
N CYS A 87 0.45 5.80 -20.36
CA CYS A 87 -0.67 5.90 -19.41
C CYS A 87 -0.20 6.35 -18.02
N LYS A 88 -1.11 7.00 -17.28
CA LYS A 88 -0.89 7.39 -15.87
C LYS A 88 -1.32 6.26 -14.96
N GLY A 89 -0.49 5.93 -13.98
CA GLY A 89 -0.78 4.92 -12.96
C GLY A 89 -1.94 5.34 -12.06
N ASP A 90 -2.54 4.35 -11.40
CA ASP A 90 -3.72 4.57 -10.56
C ASP A 90 -3.43 5.53 -9.41
N ALA A 91 -2.23 5.47 -8.80
CA ALA A 91 -1.85 6.41 -7.75
C ALA A 91 -1.79 7.86 -8.25
N THR A 92 -1.38 8.08 -9.50
CA THR A 92 -1.31 9.41 -10.13
C THR A 92 -2.70 9.98 -10.40
N LEU A 93 -3.65 9.13 -10.79
CA LEU A 93 -5.04 9.51 -11.08
C LEU A 93 -5.85 9.70 -9.80
N LEU A 94 -5.79 8.72 -8.91
CA LEU A 94 -6.60 8.68 -7.68
C LEU A 94 -6.10 9.66 -6.61
N ARG A 95 -4.79 9.96 -6.59
CA ARG A 95 -4.12 10.79 -5.58
C ARG A 95 -4.50 10.36 -4.15
N PRO A 96 -4.20 9.10 -3.78
CA PRO A 96 -4.59 8.56 -2.49
C PRO A 96 -3.90 9.30 -1.35
N THR A 97 -4.61 9.46 -0.23
CA THR A 97 -4.05 10.02 1.01
C THR A 97 -3.47 8.95 1.92
N VAL A 98 -3.93 7.70 1.77
CA VAL A 98 -3.51 6.57 2.59
C VAL A 98 -3.28 5.35 1.69
N MET A 99 -2.23 4.58 1.96
CA MET A 99 -1.99 3.29 1.34
C MET A 99 -1.37 2.33 2.35
N ALA A 100 -1.70 1.05 2.27
CA ALA A 100 -0.98 0.03 3.02
C ALA A 100 0.32 -0.29 2.28
N CYS A 101 1.47 -0.25 2.97
CA CYS A 101 2.77 -0.50 2.35
C CYS A 101 3.40 -1.76 2.91
N VAL A 102 4.04 -2.52 2.01
CA VAL A 102 4.96 -3.61 2.37
C VAL A 102 6.35 -3.28 1.79
N PRO A 103 7.46 -3.77 2.40
CA PRO A 103 8.81 -3.41 1.99
C PRO A 103 9.06 -3.53 0.48
N LEU A 104 8.61 -4.64 -0.12
CA LEU A 104 8.74 -4.89 -1.56
C LEU A 104 8.12 -3.78 -2.44
N VAL A 105 6.99 -3.21 -2.01
CA VAL A 105 6.30 -2.16 -2.78
C VAL A 105 7.00 -0.82 -2.57
N LEU A 106 7.46 -0.53 -1.35
CA LEU A 106 8.28 0.66 -1.08
C LEU A 106 9.56 0.65 -1.92
N ASP A 107 10.20 -0.51 -2.08
CA ASP A 107 11.39 -0.64 -2.94
C ASP A 107 11.08 -0.35 -4.41
N ARG A 108 9.92 -0.81 -4.91
CA ARG A 108 9.47 -0.51 -6.28
C ARG A 108 9.21 0.97 -6.47
N ILE A 109 8.52 1.60 -5.53
CA ILE A 109 8.24 3.04 -5.54
C ILE A 109 9.55 3.83 -5.49
N ARG A 110 10.50 3.44 -4.62
CA ARG A 110 11.82 4.05 -4.53
C ARG A 110 12.57 3.97 -5.86
N LYS A 111 12.63 2.78 -6.47
CA LYS A 111 13.27 2.60 -7.79
C LYS A 111 12.61 3.48 -8.86
N ALA A 112 11.28 3.51 -8.91
CA ALA A 112 10.52 4.35 -9.83
C ALA A 112 10.85 5.86 -9.67
N ILE A 113 10.98 6.33 -8.42
CA ILE A 113 11.38 7.70 -8.11
C ILE A 113 12.82 7.96 -8.57
N LEU A 114 13.77 7.10 -8.20
CA LEU A 114 15.18 7.25 -8.56
C LEU A 114 15.39 7.27 -10.09
N THR A 115 14.68 6.42 -10.83
CA THR A 115 14.72 6.44 -12.30
C THR A 115 14.21 7.77 -12.86
N LYS A 116 13.09 8.30 -12.34
CA LYS A 116 12.56 9.61 -12.77
C LYS A 116 13.51 10.76 -12.40
N VAL A 117 14.19 10.69 -11.26
CA VAL A 117 15.16 11.72 -10.82
C VAL A 117 16.39 11.70 -11.72
N ASN A 118 16.96 10.52 -11.98
CA ASN A 118 18.14 10.38 -12.84
C ASN A 118 17.86 10.84 -14.28
N GLN A 119 16.66 10.58 -14.81
CA GLN A 119 16.24 11.08 -16.12
C GLN A 119 16.11 12.61 -16.19
N ARG A 120 15.84 13.28 -15.06
CA ARG A 120 15.74 14.75 -14.99
C ARG A 120 17.10 15.44 -14.76
N GLY A 121 18.19 14.68 -14.59
CA GLY A 121 19.56 15.20 -14.55
C GLY A 121 19.89 16.18 -13.42
N LEU A 122 19.05 16.29 -12.38
CA LEU A 122 19.06 17.44 -11.47
C LEU A 122 19.75 17.20 -10.11
N PHE A 123 20.29 16.02 -9.80
CA PHE A 123 20.98 15.77 -8.54
C PHE A 123 22.20 14.85 -8.71
N PRO A 124 23.42 15.30 -8.31
CA PRO A 124 24.58 14.41 -8.21
C PRO A 124 24.33 13.32 -7.15
N ASP A 125 24.76 12.10 -7.43
CA ASP A 125 24.63 10.89 -6.59
C ASP A 125 25.11 11.04 -5.12
N ALA A 126 25.76 12.15 -4.78
CA ALA A 126 26.30 12.47 -3.45
C ALA A 126 25.24 12.64 -2.35
N PHE A 127 23.98 12.98 -2.67
CA PHE A 127 22.96 13.31 -1.65
C PHE A 127 22.12 12.13 -1.16
N ILE A 128 22.09 11.01 -1.89
CA ILE A 128 21.22 9.85 -1.57
C ILE A 128 22.03 8.72 -0.91
N GLY A 129 23.35 8.68 -1.08
CA GLY A 129 24.22 7.60 -0.59
C GLY A 129 24.66 7.69 0.88
N SER A 130 24.46 8.82 1.58
CA SER A 130 25.10 9.04 2.89
C SER A 130 24.24 8.75 4.13
N HIS A 131 22.96 8.40 3.99
CA HIS A 131 22.04 8.35 5.14
C HIS A 131 21.34 7.02 5.44
N PHE A 132 21.66 5.93 4.74
CA PHE A 132 21.15 4.60 5.11
C PHE A 132 22.26 3.55 5.01
N PRO A 133 22.89 3.16 6.14
CA PRO A 133 23.79 2.02 6.16
C PRO A 133 23.00 0.72 6.04
N SER A 134 23.61 -0.22 5.31
CA SER A 134 23.22 -1.62 5.07
C SER A 134 23.07 -2.44 6.35
#